data_AF-A0A1Z8MZU2-F1
#
_entry.id   AF-A0A1Z8MZU2-F1
#
_cell.length_a   1.000
_cell.length_b   1.000
_cell.length_c   1.000
_cell.angle_alpha   90.00
_cell.angle_beta   90.00
_cell.angle_gamma   90.00
#
_symmetry.space_group_name_H-M   'P 1'
#
loop_
_entity.id
_entity.type
_entity.pdbx_description
1 polymer ?
#
loop_
_entity_poly.entity_id
_entity_poly.type
_entity_poly.pdbx_seq_one_letter_code
_entity_poly.pdbx_strand_id
1 'polypeptide(L)'
;MIKNFIGAIVASLLFAIPTTVLANSYPVIMNEYNAISSGKYIDGTDYVDSSKGDDYFASFAGMPDGRVQGNGGNWFELVVTGQNVDMRGWEIRWVEEGSDGGDGTDLWYGDGTIDQGIIEFANDVVWGNLQAGTIITFSEQQFIQVDTTDSGSGERNFTHPDQVDGSFEATIDLSTDTSFDPSSDDWWIHVSTLEEATAGSPLVTTQTNVDGDGAGNFSVGNNDMHFHIFDASDVEVFSVVEDDFGGISSKEMAKLEADPTPYLNKNDYNDGTSSSFGAPNVWSAGTITQDFTALRNGTIVPEPAAALLMLGGAIGLLMLRRRK
;
A
#
# COMPACT_ATOMS: atom_id res chain seq x y z
N MET A 1 -36.27 -0.70 -75.98
CA MET A 1 -34.95 -1.07 -75.43
C MET A 1 -34.65 -0.04 -74.34
N ILE A 2 -34.71 -0.46 -73.06
CA ILE A 2 -34.11 0.12 -71.84
C ILE A 2 -34.91 -0.48 -70.66
N LYS A 3 -34.23 -1.33 -69.88
CA LYS A 3 -34.67 -1.86 -68.58
C LYS A 3 -34.15 -0.89 -67.52
N ASN A 4 -34.99 -0.43 -66.58
CA ASN A 4 -34.50 0.25 -65.38
C ASN A 4 -34.86 -0.54 -64.13
N PHE A 5 -33.82 -1.12 -63.54
CA PHE A 5 -33.71 -1.60 -62.17
C PHE A 5 -33.93 -0.44 -61.19
N ILE A 6 -34.68 -0.68 -60.10
CA ILE A 6 -34.52 0.08 -58.86
C ILE A 6 -34.25 -0.95 -57.76
N GLY A 7 -32.99 -1.04 -57.35
CA GLY A 7 -32.56 -1.78 -56.18
C GLY A 7 -32.78 -0.94 -54.92
N ALA A 8 -33.37 -1.54 -53.90
CA ALA A 8 -33.44 -0.96 -52.56
C ALA A 8 -32.07 -1.13 -51.87
N ILE A 9 -31.41 -0.01 -51.57
CA ILE A 9 -30.26 0.03 -50.68
C ILE A 9 -30.81 0.05 -49.25
N VAL A 10 -30.68 -1.07 -48.53
CA VAL A 10 -30.83 -1.10 -47.07
C VAL A 10 -29.50 -0.63 -46.51
N ALA A 11 -29.45 0.62 -46.05
CA ALA A 11 -28.32 1.14 -45.30
C ALA A 11 -28.39 0.57 -43.86
N SER A 12 -27.62 -0.49 -43.61
CA SER A 12 -27.37 -0.97 -42.25
C SER A 12 -26.50 0.05 -41.53
N LEU A 13 -27.10 0.90 -40.70
CA LEU A 13 -26.37 1.67 -39.69
C LEU A 13 -25.80 0.68 -38.68
N LEU A 14 -24.52 0.31 -38.83
CA LEU A 14 -23.75 -0.21 -37.69
C LEU A 14 -23.59 0.95 -36.70
N PHE A 15 -24.34 0.92 -35.61
CA PHE A 15 -23.97 1.68 -34.42
C PHE A 15 -22.71 1.01 -33.87
N ALA A 16 -21.56 1.67 -34.04
CA ALA A 16 -20.38 1.37 -33.24
C ALA A 16 -20.77 1.65 -31.78
N ILE A 17 -21.01 0.61 -31.01
CA ILE A 17 -21.10 0.72 -29.55
C ILE A 17 -19.66 1.01 -29.12
N PRO A 18 -19.33 2.20 -28.60
CA PRO A 18 -18.04 2.40 -27.98
C PRO A 18 -17.96 1.41 -26.83
N THR A 19 -17.07 0.43 -26.94
CA THR A 19 -16.66 -0.39 -25.80
C THR A 19 -15.93 0.55 -24.87
N THR A 20 -16.66 1.18 -23.95
CA THR A 20 -16.05 1.85 -22.81
C THR A 20 -15.42 0.76 -21.96
N VAL A 21 -14.10 0.67 -22.01
CA VAL A 21 -13.35 -0.05 -20.98
C VAL A 21 -13.68 0.69 -19.68
N LEU A 22 -14.41 0.03 -18.78
CA LEU A 22 -14.58 0.56 -17.44
C LEU A 22 -13.21 0.45 -16.78
N ALA A 23 -12.61 1.58 -16.42
CA ALA A 23 -11.43 1.56 -15.55
C ALA A 23 -11.88 1.00 -14.19
N ASN A 24 -11.12 0.06 -13.65
CA ASN A 24 -11.34 -0.39 -12.28
C ASN A 24 -11.08 0.80 -11.35
N SER A 25 -12.00 0.99 -10.41
CA SER A 25 -11.86 1.98 -9.34
C SER A 25 -11.41 1.24 -8.10
N TYR A 26 -10.25 1.60 -7.58
CA TYR A 26 -9.70 1.05 -6.36
C TYR A 26 -10.04 2.02 -5.22
N PRO A 27 -10.72 1.60 -4.14
CA PRO A 27 -10.98 2.42 -2.96
C PRO A 27 -9.78 2.52 -2.02
N VAL A 28 -8.84 1.57 -2.11
CA VAL A 28 -7.58 1.51 -1.37
C VAL A 28 -6.52 0.91 -2.29
N ILE A 29 -5.30 1.43 -2.25
CA ILE A 29 -4.16 0.96 -3.05
C ILE A 29 -2.91 0.87 -2.18
N MET A 30 -1.93 0.06 -2.60
CA MET A 30 -0.58 0.09 -2.03
C MET A 30 0.07 1.46 -2.32
N ASN A 31 0.85 1.97 -1.38
CA ASN A 31 1.59 3.22 -1.55
C ASN A 31 3.09 2.98 -1.52
N GLU A 32 3.55 2.26 -0.51
CA GLU A 32 4.97 2.00 -0.28
C GLU A 32 5.11 0.69 0.53
N TYR A 33 6.19 -0.07 0.32
CA TYR A 33 6.60 -1.07 1.29
C TYR A 33 8.13 -1.19 1.36
N ASN A 34 8.61 -1.62 2.52
CA ASN A 34 10.03 -1.77 2.78
C ASN A 34 10.54 -3.13 2.32
N ALA A 35 11.36 -3.15 1.28
CA ALA A 35 12.03 -4.37 0.82
C ALA A 35 13.47 -4.49 1.36
N ILE A 36 13.92 -3.54 2.21
CA ILE A 36 15.27 -3.56 2.75
C ILE A 36 15.43 -4.71 3.75
N SER A 37 16.37 -5.61 3.48
CA SER A 37 16.67 -6.69 4.44
C SER A 37 17.16 -6.12 5.78
N SER A 38 16.83 -6.80 6.88
CA SER A 38 17.14 -6.39 8.26
C SER A 38 18.59 -5.98 8.53
N GLY A 39 19.56 -6.54 7.80
CA GLY A 39 20.98 -6.22 7.95
C GLY A 39 21.51 -5.08 7.08
N LYS A 40 20.69 -4.49 6.21
CA LYS A 40 21.11 -3.52 5.18
C LYS A 40 20.53 -2.13 5.43
N TYR A 41 20.82 -1.19 4.54
CA TYR A 41 20.29 0.16 4.55
C TYR A 41 19.67 0.45 3.19
N ILE A 42 18.85 1.51 3.09
CA ILE A 42 18.44 2.04 1.78
C ILE A 42 19.72 2.30 0.98
N ASP A 43 19.74 1.94 -0.31
CA ASP A 43 20.84 2.10 -1.27
C ASP A 43 22.22 1.48 -0.93
N GLY A 44 22.36 0.82 0.24
CA GLY A 44 23.65 0.39 0.77
C GLY A 44 23.63 -1.01 1.41
N THR A 45 24.79 -1.67 1.43
CA THR A 45 24.95 -2.90 2.24
C THR A 45 25.23 -2.56 3.69
N ASP A 46 25.98 -1.49 3.93
CA ASP A 46 26.33 -0.96 5.24
C ASP A 46 26.01 0.54 5.28
N TYR A 47 26.22 1.14 6.45
CA TYR A 47 25.92 2.54 6.70
C TYR A 47 26.89 3.50 5.96
N VAL A 48 28.11 3.08 5.64
CA VAL A 48 29.09 3.94 4.92
C VAL A 48 28.73 4.05 3.45
N ASP A 49 28.30 2.95 2.86
CA ASP A 49 27.92 2.86 1.45
C ASP A 49 26.52 3.43 1.18
N SER A 50 25.69 3.53 2.22
CA SER A 50 24.37 4.14 2.12
C SER A 50 24.42 5.68 2.18
N SER A 51 23.70 6.34 1.28
CA SER A 51 23.53 7.79 1.24
C SER A 51 22.09 8.24 1.50
N LYS A 52 21.19 7.29 1.76
CA LYS A 52 19.74 7.51 1.78
C LYS A 52 19.13 7.08 3.11
N GLY A 53 18.23 7.91 3.63
CA GLY A 53 17.45 7.63 4.82
C GLY A 53 16.00 8.08 4.63
N ASP A 54 15.24 7.97 5.70
CA ASP A 54 13.85 8.40 5.79
C ASP A 54 13.74 9.69 6.62
N ASP A 55 13.01 10.70 6.14
CA ASP A 55 12.85 11.98 6.84
C ASP A 55 12.05 11.83 8.15
N TYR A 56 11.12 10.87 8.24
CA TYR A 56 10.42 10.54 9.48
C TYR A 56 11.41 10.04 10.53
N PHE A 57 12.28 9.09 10.18
CA PHE A 57 13.32 8.60 11.10
C PHE A 57 14.35 9.69 11.42
N ALA A 58 14.62 10.61 10.48
CA ALA A 58 15.51 11.74 10.70
C ALA A 58 15.00 12.74 11.77
N SER A 59 13.71 12.72 12.06
CA SER A 59 13.09 13.59 13.07
C SER A 59 13.44 13.20 14.52
N PHE A 60 13.89 11.96 14.73
CA PHE A 60 14.21 11.45 16.06
C PHE A 60 15.63 11.84 16.51
N ALA A 61 15.78 12.12 17.80
CA ALA A 61 17.05 12.54 18.37
C ALA A 61 18.12 11.45 18.20
N GLY A 62 19.31 11.83 17.74
CA GLY A 62 20.44 10.92 17.54
C GLY A 62 20.56 10.36 16.12
N MET A 63 19.54 10.53 15.26
CA MET A 63 19.51 9.96 13.90
C MET A 63 19.28 11.01 12.80
N PRO A 64 20.03 12.13 12.75
CA PRO A 64 19.70 13.29 11.91
C PRO A 64 19.76 13.03 10.39
N ASP A 65 20.20 11.86 9.95
CA ASP A 65 20.28 11.46 8.55
C ASP A 65 19.23 10.41 8.14
N GLY A 66 18.37 9.98 9.07
CA GLY A 66 17.27 9.06 8.79
C GLY A 66 17.68 7.65 8.37
N ARG A 67 18.97 7.33 8.41
CA ARG A 67 19.50 6.01 8.04
C ARG A 67 19.30 5.05 9.20
N VAL A 68 18.44 4.05 9.04
CA VAL A 68 18.19 3.03 10.05
C VAL A 68 18.41 1.66 9.40
N GLN A 69 19.13 0.76 10.07
CA GLN A 69 19.36 -0.59 9.57
C GLN A 69 18.01 -1.34 9.44
N GLY A 70 17.81 -1.99 8.30
CA GLY A 70 16.54 -2.62 7.96
C GLY A 70 15.41 -1.62 7.66
N ASN A 71 15.70 -0.31 7.66
CA ASN A 71 14.77 0.79 7.41
C ASN A 71 13.42 0.66 8.15
N GLY A 72 13.42 0.21 9.40
CA GLY A 72 12.18 0.05 10.16
C GLY A 72 11.68 -1.39 10.34
N GLY A 73 12.33 -2.37 9.71
CA GLY A 73 11.85 -3.76 9.69
C GLY A 73 10.68 -3.93 8.72
N ASN A 74 9.80 -4.90 8.97
CA ASN A 74 8.65 -5.09 8.08
C ASN A 74 7.62 -3.98 8.25
N TRP A 75 7.37 -3.21 7.19
CA TRP A 75 6.29 -2.25 7.10
C TRP A 75 5.83 -1.99 5.66
N PHE A 76 4.57 -1.61 5.52
CA PHE A 76 3.98 -1.16 4.25
C PHE A 76 2.93 -0.09 4.49
N GLU A 77 2.50 0.55 3.41
CA GLU A 77 1.56 1.66 3.42
C GLU A 77 0.48 1.47 2.39
N LEU A 78 -0.72 1.88 2.79
CA LEU A 78 -1.87 2.00 1.92
C LEU A 78 -2.28 3.45 1.79
N VAL A 79 -2.85 3.78 0.64
CA VAL A 79 -3.59 5.03 0.45
C VAL A 79 -5.05 4.72 0.22
N VAL A 80 -5.90 5.38 1.01
CA VAL A 80 -7.34 5.39 0.80
C VAL A 80 -7.65 6.35 -0.34
N THR A 81 -8.15 5.84 -1.46
CA THR A 81 -8.50 6.62 -2.65
C THR A 81 -10.01 6.84 -2.78
N GLY A 82 -10.81 5.98 -2.15
CA GLY A 82 -12.26 6.10 -2.03
C GLY A 82 -12.68 7.01 -0.88
N GLN A 83 -13.90 7.52 -0.93
CA GLN A 83 -14.46 8.35 0.14
C GLN A 83 -15.40 7.53 1.04
N ASN A 84 -15.27 7.67 2.36
CA ASN A 84 -16.05 6.93 3.37
C ASN A 84 -15.89 5.41 3.21
N VAL A 85 -14.65 4.95 3.00
CA VAL A 85 -14.36 3.52 2.87
C VAL A 85 -14.54 2.85 4.23
N ASP A 86 -15.23 1.70 4.23
CA ASP A 86 -15.43 0.86 5.40
C ASP A 86 -14.61 -0.42 5.22
N MET A 87 -13.48 -0.50 5.94
CA MET A 87 -12.53 -1.61 5.88
C MET A 87 -12.74 -2.65 6.99
N ARG A 88 -13.82 -2.56 7.77
CA ARG A 88 -14.06 -3.53 8.84
C ARG A 88 -14.27 -4.93 8.26
N GLY A 89 -13.51 -5.90 8.75
CA GLY A 89 -13.52 -7.28 8.27
C GLY A 89 -12.83 -7.47 6.90
N TRP A 90 -12.13 -6.46 6.38
CA TRP A 90 -11.27 -6.64 5.22
C TRP A 90 -10.02 -7.42 5.61
N GLU A 91 -9.34 -7.97 4.60
CA GLU A 91 -8.09 -8.68 4.77
C GLU A 91 -7.02 -8.13 3.82
N ILE A 92 -5.79 -8.05 4.31
CA ILE A 92 -4.59 -7.98 3.47
C ILE A 92 -3.95 -9.36 3.51
N ARG A 93 -3.71 -9.93 2.33
CA ARG A 93 -3.05 -11.22 2.17
C ARG A 93 -1.73 -11.00 1.45
N TRP A 94 -0.66 -11.53 2.01
CA TRP A 94 0.68 -11.43 1.46
C TRP A 94 1.30 -12.81 1.25
N VAL A 95 2.20 -12.91 0.27
CA VAL A 95 3.02 -14.10 0.01
C VAL A 95 4.36 -13.70 -0.59
N GLU A 96 5.44 -14.37 -0.18
CA GLU A 96 6.79 -14.27 -0.76
C GLU A 96 7.16 -15.56 -1.46
N GLU A 97 6.90 -15.67 -2.77
CA GLU A 97 7.13 -16.92 -3.51
C GLU A 97 8.59 -17.36 -3.58
N GLY A 98 9.53 -16.43 -3.38
CA GLY A 98 10.96 -16.70 -3.33
C GLY A 98 11.48 -17.17 -1.96
N SER A 99 10.62 -17.22 -0.95
CA SER A 99 10.95 -17.63 0.43
C SER A 99 10.36 -19.01 0.74
N ASP A 100 11.18 -19.88 1.34
CA ASP A 100 10.83 -21.27 1.70
C ASP A 100 10.81 -21.48 3.23
N GLY A 101 10.41 -20.46 3.99
CA GLY A 101 10.33 -20.47 5.46
C GLY A 101 9.00 -20.99 6.02
N GLY A 102 8.08 -21.42 5.15
CA GLY A 102 6.74 -21.86 5.53
C GLY A 102 6.74 -23.14 6.38
N ASP A 103 5.87 -23.17 7.38
CA ASP A 103 5.69 -24.27 8.34
C ASP A 103 4.85 -25.44 7.79
N GLY A 104 4.41 -25.34 6.54
CA GLY A 104 3.54 -26.30 5.85
C GLY A 104 2.03 -26.06 6.03
N THR A 105 1.63 -25.00 6.75
CA THR A 105 0.23 -24.58 6.88
C THR A 105 -0.15 -23.67 5.72
N ASP A 106 -1.17 -24.07 4.95
CA ASP A 106 -1.75 -23.21 3.91
C ASP A 106 -2.77 -22.25 4.53
N LEU A 107 -2.52 -20.94 4.42
CA LEU A 107 -3.43 -19.91 4.90
C LEU A 107 -4.37 -19.44 3.79
N TRP A 108 -3.84 -19.17 2.60
CA TRP A 108 -4.64 -18.69 1.46
C TRP A 108 -4.01 -18.98 0.09
N TYR A 109 -2.71 -19.27 0.03
CA TYR A 109 -1.91 -19.46 -1.17
C TYR A 109 -1.09 -20.77 -1.13
N GLY A 110 -1.29 -21.60 -2.15
CA GLY A 110 -0.45 -22.78 -2.40
C GLY A 110 -0.73 -23.94 -1.45
N ASP A 111 0.34 -24.60 -0.98
CA ASP A 111 0.26 -25.76 -0.08
C ASP A 111 0.85 -25.48 1.31
N GLY A 112 1.11 -24.19 1.61
CA GLY A 112 1.66 -23.76 2.90
C GLY A 112 3.17 -23.86 3.03
N THR A 113 3.89 -24.26 1.98
CA THR A 113 5.37 -24.32 2.00
C THR A 113 6.06 -22.99 1.69
N ILE A 114 5.32 -22.03 1.14
CA ILE A 114 5.77 -20.67 0.82
C ILE A 114 5.33 -19.74 1.95
N ASP A 115 6.15 -18.74 2.26
CA ASP A 115 5.87 -17.72 3.28
C ASP A 115 4.66 -16.88 2.87
N GLN A 116 3.64 -16.86 3.72
CA GLN A 116 2.41 -16.12 3.50
C GLN A 116 1.75 -15.71 4.82
N GLY A 117 0.80 -14.79 4.71
CA GLY A 117 0.01 -14.39 5.87
C GLY A 117 -1.22 -13.58 5.51
N ILE A 118 -2.00 -13.33 6.55
CA ILE A 118 -3.25 -12.58 6.51
C ILE A 118 -3.20 -11.56 7.64
N ILE A 119 -3.53 -10.31 7.34
CA ILE A 119 -3.83 -9.24 8.29
C ILE A 119 -5.33 -8.95 8.17
N GLU A 120 -6.09 -9.25 9.21
CA GLU A 120 -7.55 -9.04 9.26
C GLU A 120 -7.88 -7.77 10.04
N PHE A 121 -8.74 -6.91 9.46
CA PHE A 121 -9.19 -5.67 10.07
C PHE A 121 -10.34 -5.93 11.05
N ALA A 122 -10.20 -5.49 12.29
CA ALA A 122 -11.23 -5.67 13.30
C ALA A 122 -12.52 -4.88 12.98
N ASN A 123 -13.61 -5.24 13.64
CA ASN A 123 -14.83 -4.44 13.66
C ASN A 123 -14.68 -3.22 14.61
N ASP A 124 -13.73 -2.34 14.30
CA ASP A 124 -13.46 -1.10 15.03
C ASP A 124 -13.93 0.13 14.25
N VAL A 125 -14.28 1.20 14.97
CA VAL A 125 -14.78 2.45 14.38
C VAL A 125 -13.73 3.18 13.54
N VAL A 126 -12.42 3.00 13.82
CA VAL A 126 -11.34 3.61 13.04
C VAL A 126 -11.40 3.19 11.57
N TRP A 127 -11.83 1.96 11.30
CA TRP A 127 -11.94 1.40 9.95
C TRP A 127 -13.28 1.67 9.25
N GLY A 128 -14.26 2.25 9.95
CA GLY A 128 -15.64 2.32 9.46
C GLY A 128 -15.98 3.50 8.55
N ASN A 129 -15.09 4.49 8.39
CA ASN A 129 -15.36 5.70 7.63
C ASN A 129 -14.07 6.44 7.19
N LEU A 130 -13.17 5.72 6.53
CA LEU A 130 -11.89 6.27 6.07
C LEU A 130 -12.10 7.30 4.94
N GLN A 131 -11.37 8.40 5.01
CA GLN A 131 -11.48 9.52 4.08
C GLN A 131 -10.50 9.36 2.92
N ALA A 132 -10.85 9.89 1.75
CA ALA A 132 -9.93 9.86 0.62
C ALA A 132 -8.69 10.72 0.92
N GLY A 133 -7.52 10.15 0.69
CA GLY A 133 -6.21 10.73 0.92
C GLY A 133 -5.60 10.46 2.30
N THR A 134 -6.20 9.56 3.09
CA THR A 134 -5.59 8.96 4.28
C THR A 134 -4.45 8.03 3.86
N ILE A 135 -3.30 8.15 4.52
CA ILE A 135 -2.21 7.16 4.48
C ILE A 135 -2.36 6.27 5.71
N ILE A 136 -2.30 4.96 5.52
CA ILE A 136 -2.33 3.97 6.60
C ILE A 136 -1.03 3.19 6.54
N THR A 137 -0.21 3.31 7.56
CA THR A 137 1.06 2.59 7.67
C THR A 137 0.90 1.45 8.67
N PHE A 138 1.32 0.26 8.27
CA PHE A 138 1.43 -0.91 9.14
C PHE A 138 2.91 -1.23 9.34
N SER A 139 3.36 -1.27 10.59
CA SER A 139 4.67 -1.78 10.97
C SER A 139 4.52 -2.98 11.90
N GLU A 140 5.49 -3.89 11.90
CA GLU A 140 5.53 -4.87 12.99
C GLU A 140 5.82 -4.19 14.33
N GLN A 141 6.89 -3.39 14.36
CA GLN A 141 7.48 -2.90 15.59
C GLN A 141 6.65 -1.79 16.25
N GLN A 142 6.50 -1.87 17.58
CA GLN A 142 5.96 -0.78 18.42
C GLN A 142 7.03 0.28 18.70
N PHE A 143 8.29 -0.13 18.71
CA PHE A 143 9.41 0.78 18.87
C PHE A 143 10.63 0.18 18.21
N ILE A 144 11.53 1.06 17.76
CA ILE A 144 12.85 0.65 17.27
C ILE A 144 13.89 1.26 18.21
N GLN A 145 14.70 0.39 18.80
CA GLN A 145 15.88 0.83 19.53
C GLN A 145 17.04 0.88 18.55
N VAL A 146 17.68 2.06 18.50
CA VAL A 146 18.76 2.32 17.57
C VAL A 146 20.03 2.61 18.34
N ASP A 147 21.04 1.78 18.10
CA ASP A 147 22.41 2.06 18.51
C ASP A 147 23.07 2.97 17.47
N THR A 148 23.29 4.21 17.87
CA THR A 148 23.85 5.27 17.01
C THR A 148 25.38 5.33 17.08
N THR A 149 26.00 4.54 17.94
CA THR A 149 27.44 4.52 18.12
C THR A 149 28.13 3.70 17.02
N ASP A 150 29.38 4.07 16.74
CA ASP A 150 30.22 3.39 15.76
C ASP A 150 30.83 2.14 16.43
N SER A 151 30.31 0.96 16.11
CA SER A 151 30.81 -0.32 16.62
C SER A 151 32.14 -0.74 15.97
N GLY A 152 32.73 0.11 15.12
CA GLY A 152 33.96 -0.15 14.39
C GLY A 152 33.69 -0.99 13.15
N SER A 153 34.10 -0.45 11.99
CA SER A 153 33.90 -0.93 10.60
C SER A 153 32.96 -0.07 9.75
N GLY A 154 32.39 1.01 10.31
CA GLY A 154 31.60 1.98 9.54
C GLY A 154 30.09 1.76 9.60
N GLU A 155 29.65 0.76 10.35
CA GLU A 155 28.26 0.50 10.62
C GLU A 155 27.74 1.41 11.77
N ARG A 156 26.51 1.92 11.65
CA ARG A 156 25.83 2.79 12.63
C ARG A 156 24.32 2.66 12.49
N ASN A 157 23.58 3.06 13.52
CA ASN A 157 22.12 3.07 13.54
C ASN A 157 21.54 1.66 13.37
N PHE A 158 22.06 0.72 14.17
CA PHE A 158 21.61 -0.67 14.18
C PHE A 158 20.26 -0.80 14.88
N THR A 159 19.35 -1.52 14.23
CA THR A 159 18.08 -1.92 14.85
C THR A 159 18.33 -3.10 15.79
N HIS A 160 18.05 -2.91 17.09
CA HIS A 160 18.26 -3.93 18.12
C HIS A 160 17.33 -5.15 17.91
N PRO A 161 17.82 -6.40 18.02
CA PRO A 161 18.28 -6.97 19.30
C PRO A 161 19.78 -7.34 19.36
N ASP A 162 20.55 -7.12 18.28
CA ASP A 162 21.84 -7.80 18.05
C ASP A 162 23.08 -7.09 18.65
N GLN A 163 22.87 -6.15 19.59
CA GLN A 163 23.97 -5.49 20.31
C GLN A 163 24.31 -6.27 21.58
N VAL A 164 25.59 -6.65 21.69
CA VAL A 164 26.14 -7.57 22.72
C VAL A 164 26.11 -6.97 24.13
N ASP A 165 25.85 -5.66 24.29
CA ASP A 165 25.90 -4.96 25.58
C ASP A 165 24.57 -4.30 26.03
N GLY A 166 23.52 -4.32 25.20
CA GLY A 166 22.21 -3.75 25.52
C GLY A 166 22.16 -2.22 25.60
N SER A 167 23.16 -1.51 25.08
CA SER A 167 23.13 -0.06 24.88
C SER A 167 22.28 0.30 23.67
N PHE A 168 21.45 1.34 23.78
CA PHE A 168 20.89 2.05 22.64
C PHE A 168 20.83 3.54 23.00
N GLU A 169 20.97 4.41 22.00
CA GLU A 169 20.99 5.87 22.21
C GLU A 169 19.70 6.54 21.75
N ALA A 170 18.96 5.90 20.85
CA ALA A 170 17.69 6.40 20.35
C ALA A 170 16.60 5.34 20.44
N THR A 171 15.37 5.82 20.64
CA THR A 171 14.15 5.02 20.53
C THR A 171 13.22 5.76 19.59
N ILE A 172 12.86 5.08 18.50
CA ILE A 172 11.81 5.50 17.58
C ILE A 172 10.52 4.92 18.13
N ASP A 173 9.55 5.77 18.38
CA ASP A 173 8.20 5.35 18.76
C ASP A 173 7.42 5.06 17.48
N LEU A 174 7.01 3.80 17.34
CA LEU A 174 6.16 3.29 16.28
C LEU A 174 4.89 2.69 16.91
N SER A 175 4.43 3.21 18.05
CA SER A 175 3.17 2.75 18.62
C SER A 175 2.00 3.04 17.68
N THR A 176 0.92 2.29 17.83
CA THR A 176 -0.33 2.53 17.09
C THR A 176 -0.82 3.95 17.36
N ASP A 177 -0.99 4.72 16.28
CA ASP A 177 -1.52 6.08 16.30
C ASP A 177 -2.81 6.15 15.47
N THR A 178 -3.90 6.43 16.17
CA THR A 178 -5.24 6.62 15.57
C THR A 178 -5.73 8.06 15.71
N SER A 179 -4.85 9.00 16.01
CA SER A 179 -5.18 10.41 16.28
C SER A 179 -5.60 11.23 15.07
N PHE A 180 -5.76 10.57 13.90
CA PHE A 180 -6.28 11.07 12.63
C PHE A 180 -7.21 12.30 12.77
N ASP A 181 -6.68 13.47 12.37
CA ASP A 181 -7.40 14.74 12.36
C ASP A 181 -7.12 15.56 11.07
N PRO A 182 -7.89 15.32 10.00
CA PRO A 182 -7.80 16.08 8.76
C PRO A 182 -7.97 17.59 8.92
N SER A 183 -8.65 18.05 9.97
CA SER A 183 -8.86 19.47 10.23
C SER A 183 -7.60 20.17 10.75
N SER A 184 -6.67 19.39 11.31
CA SER A 184 -5.34 19.81 11.74
C SER A 184 -4.23 19.39 10.76
N ASP A 185 -4.60 18.94 9.56
CA ASP A 185 -3.72 18.40 8.51
C ASP A 185 -3.01 17.10 8.90
N ASP A 186 -3.58 16.35 9.84
CA ASP A 186 -3.17 14.98 10.13
C ASP A 186 -4.03 14.00 9.30
N TRP A 187 -3.38 13.35 8.34
CA TRP A 187 -4.00 12.42 7.40
C TRP A 187 -3.46 11.00 7.55
N TRP A 188 -2.78 10.72 8.66
CA TRP A 188 -2.06 9.49 8.87
C TRP A 188 -2.70 8.63 9.95
N ILE A 189 -2.68 7.33 9.74
CA ILE A 189 -2.98 6.31 10.75
C ILE A 189 -1.80 5.36 10.76
N HIS A 190 -1.25 5.10 11.94
CA HIS A 190 -0.19 4.13 12.14
C HIS A 190 -0.69 2.95 12.97
N VAL A 191 -0.34 1.73 12.58
CA VAL A 191 -0.68 0.52 13.34
C VAL A 191 0.57 -0.32 13.53
N SER A 192 0.95 -0.55 14.79
CA SER A 192 1.97 -1.55 15.15
C SER A 192 1.29 -2.90 15.38
N THR A 193 1.52 -3.86 14.49
CA THR A 193 0.88 -5.17 14.59
C THR A 193 1.37 -5.99 15.80
N LEU A 194 2.61 -5.80 16.28
CA LEU A 194 3.08 -6.42 17.53
C LEU A 194 2.45 -5.78 18.77
N GLU A 195 2.18 -4.48 18.76
CA GLU A 195 1.38 -3.85 19.83
C GLU A 195 -0.03 -4.43 19.83
N GLU A 196 -0.68 -4.45 18.67
CA GLU A 196 -2.05 -4.97 18.51
C GLU A 196 -2.17 -6.44 18.94
N ALA A 197 -1.16 -7.28 18.67
CA ALA A 197 -1.15 -8.69 19.07
C ALA A 197 -1.31 -8.91 20.59
N THR A 198 -0.95 -7.91 21.41
CA THR A 198 -1.09 -7.96 22.87
C THR A 198 -2.23 -7.10 23.39
N ALA A 199 -2.89 -6.33 22.53
CA ALA A 199 -3.99 -5.45 22.88
C ALA A 199 -5.23 -6.25 23.29
N GLY A 200 -5.98 -5.74 24.28
CA GLY A 200 -7.25 -6.34 24.69
C GLY A 200 -8.38 -6.16 23.67
N SER A 201 -8.21 -5.26 22.71
CA SER A 201 -9.15 -4.96 21.62
C SER A 201 -8.33 -4.49 20.42
N PRO A 202 -7.73 -5.43 19.67
CA PRO A 202 -6.84 -5.08 18.57
C PRO A 202 -7.59 -4.43 17.41
N LEU A 203 -6.94 -3.50 16.72
CA LEU A 203 -7.41 -2.91 15.47
C LEU A 203 -7.23 -3.87 14.29
N VAL A 204 -6.20 -4.70 14.33
CA VAL A 204 -5.93 -5.76 13.35
C VAL A 204 -5.39 -7.01 14.04
N THR A 205 -5.60 -8.17 13.44
CA THR A 205 -4.96 -9.42 13.85
C THR A 205 -4.16 -9.99 12.70
N THR A 206 -3.00 -10.59 12.98
CA THR A 206 -2.19 -11.25 11.94
C THR A 206 -2.16 -12.76 12.13
N GLN A 207 -2.06 -13.45 11.01
CA GLN A 207 -1.73 -14.87 10.91
C GLN A 207 -0.63 -15.01 9.87
N THR A 208 0.36 -15.84 10.13
CA THR A 208 1.42 -16.19 9.18
C THR A 208 1.76 -17.66 9.32
N ASN A 209 2.23 -18.27 8.23
CA ASN A 209 2.75 -19.62 8.24
C ASN A 209 4.28 -19.65 8.27
N VAL A 210 4.97 -18.54 8.56
CA VAL A 210 6.43 -18.54 8.66
C VAL A 210 6.87 -19.24 9.94
N ASP A 211 7.81 -20.17 9.81
CA ASP A 211 8.35 -20.96 10.92
C ASP A 211 8.95 -20.05 12.01
N GLY A 212 8.32 -20.05 13.19
CA GLY A 212 8.78 -19.31 14.37
C GLY A 212 8.11 -17.96 14.59
N ASP A 213 7.30 -17.50 13.63
CA ASP A 213 6.53 -16.27 13.76
C ASP A 213 5.29 -16.45 14.65
N GLY A 214 4.83 -15.34 15.23
CA GLY A 214 3.68 -15.29 16.12
C GLY A 214 2.63 -14.25 15.68
N ALA A 215 1.63 -14.06 16.55
CA ALA A 215 0.66 -12.99 16.36
C ALA A 215 1.38 -11.62 16.35
N GLY A 216 0.99 -10.77 15.41
CA GLY A 216 1.60 -9.48 15.15
C GLY A 216 2.71 -9.52 14.09
N ASN A 217 3.20 -10.70 13.71
CA ASN A 217 4.19 -10.79 12.64
C ASN A 217 3.56 -10.75 11.25
N PHE A 218 4.30 -10.17 10.30
CA PHE A 218 4.07 -10.24 8.86
C PHE A 218 5.38 -9.95 8.11
N SER A 219 5.49 -10.42 6.86
CA SER A 219 6.68 -10.17 6.03
C SER A 219 6.41 -9.17 4.89
N VAL A 220 7.39 -8.33 4.63
CA VAL A 220 7.59 -7.59 3.38
C VAL A 220 9.05 -7.75 2.96
N GLY A 221 9.32 -7.88 1.67
CA GLY A 221 10.67 -8.15 1.23
C GLY A 221 10.88 -8.02 -0.28
N ASN A 222 11.92 -8.67 -0.77
CA ASN A 222 12.39 -8.55 -2.15
C ASN A 222 12.40 -9.91 -2.88
N ASN A 223 11.57 -10.85 -2.40
CA ASN A 223 11.57 -12.25 -2.82
C ASN A 223 10.23 -12.65 -3.45
N ASP A 224 9.95 -12.13 -4.64
CA ASP A 224 8.71 -12.38 -5.39
C ASP A 224 7.48 -12.08 -4.51
N MET A 225 7.42 -10.85 -3.99
CA MET A 225 6.35 -10.38 -3.11
C MET A 225 5.03 -10.19 -3.86
N HIS A 226 3.95 -10.65 -3.25
CA HIS A 226 2.59 -10.37 -3.67
C HIS A 226 1.79 -9.78 -2.51
N PHE A 227 0.98 -8.77 -2.81
CA PHE A 227 0.04 -8.14 -1.89
C PHE A 227 -1.35 -8.09 -2.51
N HIS A 228 -2.33 -8.58 -1.76
CA HIS A 228 -3.73 -8.62 -2.18
C HIS A 228 -4.62 -8.07 -1.06
N ILE A 229 -5.59 -7.24 -1.41
CA ILE A 229 -6.56 -6.66 -0.49
C ILE A 229 -7.93 -7.24 -0.82
N PHE A 230 -8.60 -7.84 0.16
CA PHE A 230 -9.93 -8.41 0.04
C PHE A 230 -10.90 -7.63 0.92
N ASP A 231 -12.12 -7.40 0.42
CA ASP A 231 -13.20 -6.85 1.23
C ASP A 231 -13.79 -7.90 2.20
N ALA A 232 -14.70 -7.45 3.07
CA ALA A 232 -15.37 -8.34 4.03
C ALA A 232 -16.28 -9.42 3.39
N SER A 233 -16.48 -9.38 2.07
CA SER A 233 -17.18 -10.41 1.30
C SER A 233 -16.22 -11.33 0.54
N ASP A 234 -14.91 -11.29 0.84
CA ASP A 234 -13.84 -12.05 0.18
C ASP A 234 -13.70 -11.73 -1.31
N VAL A 235 -14.01 -10.49 -1.71
CA VAL A 235 -13.78 -10.01 -3.07
C VAL A 235 -12.45 -9.25 -3.11
N GLU A 236 -11.54 -9.67 -4.01
CA GLU A 236 -10.29 -8.93 -4.23
C GLU A 236 -10.59 -7.52 -4.74
N VAL A 237 -10.19 -6.53 -3.95
CA VAL A 237 -10.35 -5.10 -4.20
C VAL A 237 -9.14 -4.57 -4.96
N PHE A 238 -7.94 -4.95 -4.54
CA PHE A 238 -6.68 -4.47 -5.13
C PHE A 238 -5.61 -5.56 -5.00
N SER A 239 -4.64 -5.55 -5.92
CA SER A 239 -3.46 -6.40 -5.81
C SER A 239 -2.25 -5.73 -6.47
N VAL A 240 -1.06 -6.02 -5.98
CA VAL A 240 0.22 -5.65 -6.57
C VAL A 240 1.23 -6.78 -6.35
N VAL A 241 2.11 -6.98 -7.32
CA VAL A 241 3.20 -7.99 -7.25
C VAL A 241 4.55 -7.32 -7.50
N GLU A 242 5.66 -7.94 -7.11
CA GLU A 242 7.01 -7.37 -7.28
C GLU A 242 7.30 -6.93 -8.73
N ASP A 243 6.85 -7.72 -9.70
CA ASP A 243 6.98 -7.42 -11.13
C ASP A 243 6.32 -6.08 -11.53
N ASP A 244 5.27 -5.64 -10.82
CA ASP A 244 4.62 -4.34 -11.06
C ASP A 244 5.58 -3.17 -10.75
N PHE A 245 6.64 -3.38 -9.97
CA PHE A 245 7.66 -2.39 -9.61
C PHE A 245 8.92 -2.46 -10.47
N GLY A 246 9.02 -3.45 -11.38
CA GLY A 246 10.22 -3.65 -12.22
C GLY A 246 11.30 -4.54 -11.60
N GLY A 247 10.97 -5.25 -10.51
CA GLY A 247 11.91 -6.03 -9.69
C GLY A 247 12.55 -5.17 -8.62
N ILE A 248 12.64 -5.69 -7.40
CA ILE A 248 13.09 -4.90 -6.24
C ILE A 248 14.24 -5.64 -5.57
N SER A 249 15.28 -4.93 -5.17
CA SER A 249 16.36 -5.52 -4.38
C SER A 249 16.16 -5.29 -2.88
N SER A 250 16.87 -6.11 -2.09
CA SER A 250 17.04 -6.00 -0.64
C SER A 250 17.58 -4.65 -0.07
N LYS A 251 17.67 -3.60 -0.89
CA LYS A 251 18.20 -2.26 -0.57
C LYS A 251 17.29 -1.14 -1.07
N GLU A 252 16.14 -1.50 -1.62
CA GLU A 252 15.22 -0.60 -2.28
C GLU A 252 13.87 -0.61 -1.57
N MET A 253 13.14 0.48 -1.78
CA MET A 253 11.74 0.62 -1.44
C MET A 253 10.91 0.28 -2.67
N ALA A 254 9.75 -0.32 -2.45
CA ALA A 254 8.72 -0.44 -3.47
C ALA A 254 7.73 0.70 -3.27
N LYS A 255 7.45 1.51 -4.29
CA LYS A 255 6.60 2.71 -4.08
C LYS A 255 5.84 3.16 -5.32
N LEU A 256 4.72 3.83 -5.09
CA LEU A 256 3.97 4.54 -6.11
C LEU A 256 4.65 5.89 -6.42
N GLU A 257 5.08 6.10 -7.67
CA GLU A 257 5.65 7.36 -8.16
C GLU A 257 4.64 8.18 -8.98
N ALA A 258 3.42 8.33 -8.46
CA ALA A 258 2.38 9.17 -9.04
C ALA A 258 1.41 9.68 -7.96
N ASP A 259 0.69 10.75 -8.28
CA ASP A 259 -0.41 11.22 -7.43
C ASP A 259 -1.48 10.13 -7.31
N PRO A 260 -1.88 9.74 -6.08
CA PRO A 260 -2.79 8.63 -5.90
C PRO A 260 -4.19 8.95 -6.40
N THR A 261 -4.79 8.03 -7.16
CA THR A 261 -6.17 8.13 -7.63
C THR A 261 -6.85 6.77 -7.58
N PRO A 262 -8.20 6.73 -7.58
CA PRO A 262 -8.92 5.46 -7.71
C PRO A 262 -8.65 4.72 -9.03
N TYR A 263 -8.15 5.42 -10.06
CA TYR A 263 -7.88 4.84 -11.38
C TYR A 263 -6.38 4.66 -11.60
N LEU A 264 -5.78 3.83 -10.76
CA LEU A 264 -4.35 3.58 -10.76
C LEU A 264 -3.88 2.93 -12.07
N ASN A 265 -2.73 3.39 -12.57
CA ASN A 265 -1.94 2.68 -13.57
C ASN A 265 -0.77 2.00 -12.86
N LYS A 266 -0.74 0.67 -12.84
CA LYS A 266 0.32 -0.09 -12.15
C LYS A 266 1.74 0.21 -12.65
N ASN A 267 1.91 0.69 -13.88
CA ASN A 267 3.22 1.13 -14.38
C ASN A 267 3.77 2.38 -13.67
N ASP A 268 2.98 3.01 -12.79
CA ASP A 268 3.43 4.14 -11.98
C ASP A 268 4.13 3.66 -10.69
N TYR A 269 4.07 2.37 -10.37
CA TYR A 269 4.91 1.76 -9.34
C TYR A 269 6.34 1.60 -9.83
N ASN A 270 7.30 1.87 -8.95
CA ASN A 270 8.72 1.69 -9.20
C ASN A 270 9.43 1.22 -7.93
N ASP A 271 10.56 0.56 -8.13
CA ASP A 271 11.59 0.47 -7.10
C ASP A 271 12.21 1.85 -6.83
N GLY A 272 12.90 2.01 -5.70
CA GLY A 272 13.61 3.26 -5.44
C GLY A 272 14.40 3.27 -4.15
N THR A 273 15.05 4.42 -3.92
CA THR A 273 16.00 4.62 -2.81
C THR A 273 15.60 5.80 -1.93
N SER A 274 14.29 6.03 -1.82
CA SER A 274 13.70 7.04 -0.95
C SER A 274 12.53 6.40 -0.22
N SER A 275 12.43 6.70 1.06
CA SER A 275 11.40 6.22 1.97
C SER A 275 10.67 7.41 2.58
N SER A 276 9.38 7.27 2.84
CA SER A 276 8.52 8.37 3.30
C SER A 276 7.86 8.16 4.66
N PHE A 277 7.73 6.91 5.11
CA PHE A 277 7.09 6.47 6.36
C PHE A 277 6.06 7.46 6.96
N GLY A 278 4.80 7.29 6.57
CA GLY A 278 3.64 8.09 6.97
C GLY A 278 3.45 9.38 6.17
N ALA A 279 4.40 9.72 5.29
CA ALA A 279 4.35 10.91 4.45
C ALA A 279 4.08 10.58 2.96
N PRO A 280 3.68 11.57 2.14
CA PRO A 280 3.59 11.40 0.69
C PRO A 280 4.93 10.95 0.07
N ASN A 281 4.89 9.97 -0.83
CA ASN A 281 6.12 9.47 -1.48
C ASN A 281 6.86 10.59 -2.21
N VAL A 282 8.19 10.51 -2.16
CA VAL A 282 9.08 11.40 -2.90
C VAL A 282 9.89 10.64 -3.94
N TRP A 283 10.16 11.27 -5.07
CA TRP A 283 10.97 10.67 -6.14
C TRP A 283 11.68 11.72 -6.98
N SER A 284 12.36 11.28 -8.05
CA SER A 284 13.19 12.15 -8.89
C SER A 284 14.21 12.93 -8.05
N ALA A 285 14.96 12.20 -7.22
CA ALA A 285 15.92 12.74 -6.24
C ALA A 285 15.31 13.79 -5.27
N GLY A 286 14.06 13.59 -4.85
CA GLY A 286 13.34 14.45 -3.91
C GLY A 286 12.77 15.73 -4.55
N THR A 287 12.69 15.80 -5.87
CA THR A 287 12.12 16.98 -6.57
C THR A 287 10.64 16.86 -6.86
N ILE A 288 10.08 15.65 -6.76
CA ILE A 288 8.65 15.38 -6.89
C ILE A 288 8.17 14.72 -5.62
N THR A 289 7.03 15.19 -5.13
CA THR A 289 6.32 14.68 -3.95
C THR A 289 4.90 14.37 -4.39
N GLN A 290 4.33 13.26 -3.94
CA GLN A 290 2.96 12.88 -4.26
C GLN A 290 1.99 13.97 -3.78
N ASP A 291 1.03 14.32 -4.64
CA ASP A 291 0.00 15.29 -4.32
C ASP A 291 -1.36 14.62 -4.03
N PHE A 292 -1.79 14.73 -2.78
CA PHE A 292 -3.07 14.21 -2.29
C PHE A 292 -4.23 15.19 -2.43
N THR A 293 -3.98 16.42 -2.91
CA THR A 293 -4.96 17.52 -2.96
C THR A 293 -6.24 17.13 -3.67
N ALA A 294 -6.17 16.32 -4.74
CA ALA A 294 -7.35 15.89 -5.50
C ALA A 294 -8.30 15.01 -4.66
N LEU A 295 -7.72 14.10 -3.86
CA LEU A 295 -8.46 13.21 -2.96
C LEU A 295 -9.03 13.99 -1.77
N ARG A 296 -8.20 14.79 -1.10
CA ARG A 296 -8.54 15.49 0.15
C ARG A 296 -9.55 16.62 -0.02
N ASN A 297 -9.62 17.24 -1.21
CA ASN A 297 -10.58 18.31 -1.49
C ASN A 297 -11.95 17.80 -1.98
N GLY A 298 -12.24 16.50 -1.89
CA GLY A 298 -13.56 15.96 -2.17
C GLY A 298 -13.97 16.11 -3.64
N THR A 299 -13.00 16.10 -4.57
CA THR A 299 -13.33 15.93 -5.98
C THR A 299 -13.95 14.55 -6.11
N ILE A 300 -15.29 14.48 -6.11
CA ILE A 300 -16.04 13.23 -6.19
C ILE A 300 -15.58 12.52 -7.47
N VAL A 301 -14.71 11.52 -7.33
CA VAL A 301 -14.38 10.61 -8.40
C VAL A 301 -15.61 9.72 -8.58
N PRO A 302 -16.37 9.85 -9.67
CA PRO A 302 -17.62 9.11 -9.79
C PRO A 302 -17.29 7.62 -9.93
N GLU A 303 -17.73 6.80 -8.98
CA GLU A 303 -17.84 5.35 -9.15
C GLU A 303 -18.46 5.06 -10.53
N PRO A 304 -17.91 4.15 -11.35
CA PRO A 304 -18.38 3.90 -12.72
C PRO A 304 -19.89 3.55 -12.79
N ALA A 305 -20.47 3.04 -11.70
CA ALA A 305 -21.92 2.81 -11.58
C ALA A 305 -22.76 4.11 -11.62
N ALA A 306 -22.25 5.22 -11.06
CA ALA A 306 -22.97 6.49 -11.02
C ALA A 306 -23.01 7.19 -12.40
N ALA A 307 -21.95 7.04 -13.20
CA ALA A 307 -21.87 7.59 -14.56
C ALA A 307 -22.84 6.89 -15.53
N LEU A 308 -23.03 5.57 -15.38
CA LEU A 308 -23.95 4.78 -16.21
C LEU A 308 -25.42 5.14 -15.96
N LEU A 309 -25.78 5.45 -14.70
CA LEU A 309 -27.14 5.86 -14.34
C LEU A 309 -27.51 7.23 -14.92
N MET A 310 -26.53 8.15 -14.97
CA MET A 310 -26.70 9.49 -15.54
C MET A 310 -26.88 9.46 -17.07
N LEU A 311 -26.15 8.59 -17.79
CA LEU A 311 -26.34 8.40 -19.23
C LEU A 311 -27.67 7.68 -19.56
N GLY A 312 -28.04 6.67 -18.77
CA GLY A 312 -29.30 5.93 -18.94
C GLY A 312 -30.54 6.80 -18.74
N GLY A 313 -30.50 7.72 -17.77
CA GLY A 313 -31.57 8.69 -17.51
C GLY A 313 -31.78 9.69 -18.65
N ALA A 314 -30.70 10.15 -19.29
CA ALA A 314 -30.78 11.08 -20.43
C ALA A 314 -31.38 10.44 -21.70
N ILE A 315 -31.08 9.16 -21.95
CA ILE A 315 -31.65 8.41 -23.09
C ILE A 315 -33.13 8.09 -22.85
N GLY A 316 -33.51 7.73 -21.62
CA GLY A 316 -34.91 7.51 -21.23
C GLY A 316 -35.81 8.73 -21.42
N LEU A 317 -35.31 9.94 -21.10
CA LEU A 317 -36.04 11.19 -21.31
C LEU A 317 -36.21 11.55 -22.80
N LEU A 318 -35.25 11.21 -23.66
CA LEU A 318 -35.33 11.45 -25.10
C LEU A 318 -36.33 10.52 -25.80
N MET A 319 -36.53 9.30 -25.30
CA MET A 319 -37.51 8.36 -25.86
C MET A 319 -38.96 8.64 -25.44
N LEU A 320 -39.19 9.29 -24.29
CA LEU A 320 -40.54 9.67 -23.84
C LEU A 320 -41.11 10.91 -24.55
N ARG A 321 -40.29 11.71 -25.23
CA ARG A 321 -40.73 12.95 -25.90
C ARG A 321 -41.22 12.77 -27.35
N ARG A 322 -41.20 11.56 -27.90
CA ARG A 322 -41.64 11.24 -29.28
C ARG A 322 -42.99 10.52 -29.39
N ARG A 323 -43.77 10.44 -28.32
CA ARG A 323 -45.18 10.00 -28.38
C ARG A 323 -46.14 11.15 -28.10
N LYS A 324 -46.35 11.99 -29.11
CA LYS A 324 -47.61 12.71 -29.36
C LYS A 324 -47.81 12.83 -30.87
#